data_AF-A0A350G4W0-F1
#
_entry.id   AF-A0A350G4W0-F1
#
_cell.length_a   1.000
_cell.length_b   1.000
_cell.length_c   1.000
_cell.angle_alpha   90.00
_cell.angle_beta   90.00
_cell.angle_gamma   90.00
#
_symmetry.space_group_name_H-M   'P 1'
#
loop_
_entity.id
_entity.type
_entity.pdbx_description
1 polymer ?
#
loop_
_entity_poly.entity_id
_entity_poly.type
_entity_poly.pdbx_seq_one_letter_code
_entity_poly.pdbx_strand_id
1 'polypeptide(L)'
;RLTGGDSKSGRHLFGHLQNAGAEILAVGASDWIVHGAGRKYPNDEAYFLNFILHFLEETLRNHPKLEAKSFSDWVKQRRTQVESGELIYIAHQMDFLVRSSHVSA
;
A
#
# COMPACT_ATOMS: atom_id res chain seq x y z
N ARG A 1 13.68 12.01 6.58
CA ARG A 1 13.49 10.72 5.89
C ARG A 1 12.84 9.79 6.91
N LEU A 2 11.61 9.33 6.70
CA LEU A 2 11.00 8.34 7.60
C LEU A 2 11.79 7.04 7.43
N THR A 3 12.61 6.70 8.42
CA THR A 3 13.54 5.55 8.37
C THR A 3 12.92 4.24 8.86
N GLY A 4 11.62 4.21 9.15
CA GLY A 4 10.98 3.09 9.84
C GLY A 4 10.34 2.02 8.96
N GLY A 5 10.19 2.24 7.64
CA GLY A 5 9.47 1.31 6.76
C GLY A 5 10.16 1.08 5.43
N ASP A 6 10.11 -0.16 4.96
CA ASP A 6 10.47 -0.58 3.60
C ASP A 6 9.34 -1.38 2.92
N SER A 7 9.45 -1.64 1.63
CA SER A 7 8.42 -2.36 0.85
C SER A 7 8.25 -3.84 1.23
N LYS A 8 9.09 -4.36 2.13
CA LYS A 8 9.10 -5.72 2.65
C LYS A 8 8.83 -5.74 4.16
N SER A 9 8.42 -4.62 4.76
CA SER A 9 8.23 -4.48 6.22
C SER A 9 7.37 -5.60 6.81
N GLY A 10 6.26 -5.96 6.15
CA GLY A 10 5.42 -7.07 6.60
C GLY A 10 6.18 -8.42 6.62
N ARG A 11 7.01 -8.70 5.62
CA ARG A 11 7.82 -9.94 5.59
C ARG A 11 8.92 -9.89 6.64
N HIS A 12 9.55 -8.75 6.84
CA HIS A 12 10.56 -8.58 7.88
C HIS A 12 9.95 -8.74 9.28
N LEU A 13 8.69 -8.33 9.46
CA LEU A 13 7.98 -8.42 10.74
C LEU A 13 7.92 -9.87 11.27
N PHE A 14 7.80 -10.88 10.41
CA PHE A 14 7.91 -12.29 10.81
C PHE A 14 9.20 -12.57 11.61
N GLY A 15 10.34 -12.19 11.05
CA GLY A 15 11.65 -12.39 11.69
C GLY A 15 11.80 -11.56 12.96
N HIS A 16 11.29 -10.32 12.94
CA HIS A 16 11.33 -9.45 14.12
C HIS A 16 10.50 -10.00 15.29
N LEU A 17 9.30 -10.53 15.03
CA LEU A 17 8.44 -11.13 16.05
C LEU A 17 9.07 -12.38 16.67
N GLN A 18 9.65 -13.25 15.84
CA GLN A 18 10.37 -14.44 16.32
C GLN A 18 11.58 -14.06 17.18
N ASN A 19 12.39 -13.09 16.72
CA ASN A 19 13.57 -12.64 17.46
C ASN A 19 13.21 -11.95 18.80
N ALA A 20 12.01 -11.36 18.90
CA ALA A 20 11.49 -10.80 20.13
C ALA A 20 10.90 -11.86 21.08
N GLY A 21 10.89 -13.14 20.68
CA GLY A 21 10.30 -14.22 21.46
C GLY A 21 8.77 -14.19 21.51
N ALA A 22 8.12 -13.45 20.61
CA ALA A 22 6.67 -13.42 20.51
C ALA A 22 6.15 -14.73 19.89
N GLU A 23 5.03 -15.23 20.40
CA GLU A 23 4.32 -16.35 19.79
C GLU A 23 3.38 -15.82 18.70
N ILE A 24 3.61 -16.25 17.47
CA ILE A 24 2.73 -15.91 16.34
C ILE A 24 1.53 -16.86 16.37
N LEU A 25 0.35 -16.32 16.67
CA LEU A 25 -0.89 -17.09 16.80
C LEU A 25 -1.61 -17.26 15.46
N ALA A 26 -1.60 -16.21 14.63
CA ALA A 26 -2.16 -16.25 13.29
C ALA A 26 -1.47 -15.22 12.38
N VAL A 27 -1.36 -15.55 11.10
CA VAL A 27 -0.96 -14.61 10.04
C VAL A 27 -1.87 -14.82 8.84
N GLY A 28 -2.33 -13.71 8.26
CA GLY A 28 -3.21 -13.74 7.10
C GLY A 28 -2.95 -12.59 6.14
N ALA A 29 -3.49 -12.72 4.94
CA ALA A 29 -3.56 -11.60 4.00
C ALA A 29 -4.59 -10.59 4.49
N SER A 30 -4.28 -9.30 4.31
CA SER A 30 -5.21 -8.18 4.55
C SER A 30 -5.33 -7.36 3.26
N ASP A 31 -5.52 -8.07 2.16
CA ASP A 31 -5.49 -7.49 0.83
C ASP A 31 -6.77 -6.73 0.53
N TRP A 32 -6.65 -5.55 -0.08
CA TRP A 32 -7.79 -4.74 -0.51
C TRP A 32 -7.79 -4.57 -2.02
N ILE A 33 -8.97 -4.71 -2.63
CA ILE A 33 -9.20 -4.45 -4.04
C ILE A 33 -10.16 -3.26 -4.14
N VAL A 34 -9.74 -2.23 -4.86
CA VAL A 34 -10.57 -1.07 -5.17
C VAL A 34 -10.81 -1.04 -6.67
N HIS A 35 -12.07 -1.14 -7.07
CA HIS A 35 -12.48 -1.13 -8.46
C HIS A 35 -13.82 -0.41 -8.62
N GLY A 36 -14.07 0.13 -9.82
CA GLY A 36 -15.38 0.71 -10.14
C GLY A 36 -16.47 -0.35 -10.21
N ALA A 37 -17.69 -0.01 -9.76
CA ALA A 37 -18.91 -0.75 -9.99
C ALA A 37 -19.68 -0.07 -11.13
N GLY A 38 -19.77 -0.70 -12.30
CA GLY A 38 -20.47 -0.12 -13.46
C GLY A 38 -19.89 1.21 -13.94
N ARG A 39 -18.55 1.33 -13.94
CA ARG A 39 -17.78 2.56 -14.29
C ARG A 39 -17.94 3.74 -13.33
N LYS A 40 -18.39 3.49 -12.09
CA LYS A 40 -18.40 4.50 -11.02
C LYS A 40 -17.87 3.92 -9.73
N TYR A 41 -17.28 4.76 -8.90
CA TYR A 41 -16.99 4.43 -7.51
C TYR A 41 -18.20 4.82 -6.66
N PRO A 42 -18.75 3.90 -5.86
CA PRO A 42 -20.01 4.15 -5.14
C PRO A 42 -19.87 5.18 -4.02
N ASN A 43 -18.69 5.29 -3.40
CA ASN A 43 -18.41 6.17 -2.28
C ASN A 43 -17.08 6.93 -2.52
N ASP A 44 -16.22 6.99 -1.49
CA ASP A 44 -14.95 7.72 -1.49
C ASP A 44 -13.80 6.98 -2.17
N GLU A 45 -14.04 5.85 -2.85
CA GLU A 45 -12.96 5.08 -3.47
C GLU A 45 -12.22 5.90 -4.55
N ALA A 46 -12.94 6.75 -5.30
CA ALA A 46 -12.32 7.67 -6.26
C ALA A 46 -11.38 8.68 -5.58
N TYR A 47 -11.79 9.19 -4.41
CA TYR A 47 -10.96 10.08 -3.61
C TYR A 47 -9.72 9.36 -3.09
N PHE A 48 -9.90 8.16 -2.54
CA PHE A 48 -8.81 7.30 -2.07
C PHE A 48 -7.79 7.01 -3.18
N LEU A 49 -8.23 6.63 -4.38
CA LEU A 49 -7.32 6.37 -5.50
C LEU A 49 -6.56 7.63 -5.94
N ASN A 50 -7.22 8.78 -5.95
CA ASN A 50 -6.54 10.05 -6.23
C ASN A 50 -5.50 10.41 -5.18
N PHE A 51 -5.75 10.08 -3.91
CA PHE A 51 -4.78 10.25 -2.84
C PHE A 51 -3.56 9.35 -3.03
N ILE A 52 -3.74 8.07 -3.38
CA ILE A 52 -2.64 7.15 -3.73
C ILE A 52 -1.82 7.67 -4.91
N LEU A 53 -2.48 8.11 -5.98
CA LEU A 53 -1.79 8.67 -7.16
C LEU A 53 -1.02 9.94 -6.82
N HIS A 54 -1.59 10.83 -5.99
CA HIS A 54 -0.90 12.02 -5.51
C HIS A 54 0.34 11.67 -4.68
N PHE A 55 0.23 10.70 -3.76
CA PHE A 55 1.36 10.21 -2.98
C PHE A 55 2.50 9.67 -3.87
N LEU A 56 2.17 8.86 -4.87
CA LEU A 56 3.16 8.35 -5.82
C LEU A 56 3.81 9.48 -6.61
N GLU A 57 3.01 10.44 -7.08
CA GLU A 57 3.48 11.60 -7.82
C GLU A 57 4.52 12.39 -7.01
N GLU A 58 4.18 12.78 -5.77
CA GLU A 58 5.08 13.54 -4.90
C GLU A 58 6.33 12.76 -4.50
N THR A 59 6.20 11.45 -4.28
CA THR A 59 7.34 10.61 -3.89
C THR A 59 8.32 10.38 -5.04
N LEU A 60 7.82 10.29 -6.29
CA LEU A 60 8.59 9.82 -7.43
C LEU A 60 8.91 10.89 -8.48
N ARG A 61 8.33 12.10 -8.41
CA ARG A 61 8.50 13.18 -9.41
C ARG A 61 9.95 13.45 -9.82
N ASN A 62 10.89 13.35 -8.88
CA ASN A 62 12.32 13.63 -9.09
C ASN A 62 13.18 12.37 -9.00
N HIS A 63 12.60 11.18 -9.13
CA HIS A 63 13.34 9.94 -8.97
C HIS A 63 14.28 9.71 -10.17
N PRO A 64 15.60 9.56 -9.97
CA PRO A 64 16.60 9.60 -11.05
C PRO A 64 16.51 8.45 -12.05
N LYS A 65 15.79 7.37 -11.71
CA LYS A 65 15.56 6.22 -12.60
C LYS A 65 14.25 6.33 -13.41
N LEU A 66 13.46 7.38 -13.21
CA LEU A 66 12.20 7.59 -13.92
C LEU A 66 12.36 8.75 -14.90
N GLU A 67 11.92 8.51 -16.13
CA GLU A 67 11.85 9.55 -17.15
C GLU A 67 10.62 10.42 -16.89
N ALA A 68 10.85 11.73 -16.70
CA ALA A 68 9.86 12.63 -16.10
C ALA A 68 8.57 12.78 -16.93
N LYS A 69 8.69 12.80 -18.27
CA LYS A 69 7.51 12.92 -19.14
C LYS A 69 6.69 11.63 -19.12
N SER A 70 7.33 10.48 -19.27
CA SER A 70 6.66 9.18 -19.17
C SER A 70 5.94 9.02 -17.83
N PHE A 71 6.56 9.42 -16.71
CA PHE A 71 5.91 9.36 -15.41
C PHE A 71 4.71 10.31 -15.31
N SER A 72 4.84 11.56 -15.80
CA SER A 72 3.72 12.52 -15.82
C SER A 72 2.55 12.01 -16.66
N ASP A 73 2.82 11.46 -17.85
CA ASP A 73 1.80 10.91 -18.73
C ASP A 73 1.12 9.70 -18.09
N TRP A 74 1.88 8.84 -17.40
CA TRP A 74 1.32 7.72 -16.64
C TRP A 74 0.37 8.20 -15.53
N VAL A 75 0.78 9.18 -14.71
CA VAL A 75 -0.09 9.73 -13.64
C VAL A 75 -1.38 10.31 -14.24
N LYS A 76 -1.27 11.09 -15.32
CA LYS A 76 -2.45 11.65 -16.02
C LYS A 76 -3.38 10.53 -16.49
N GLN A 77 -2.85 9.50 -17.14
CA GLN A 77 -3.64 8.37 -17.62
C GLN A 77 -4.36 7.65 -16.46
N ARG A 78 -3.70 7.45 -15.31
CA ARG A 78 -4.34 6.84 -14.14
C ARG A 78 -5.46 7.72 -13.57
N ARG A 79 -5.30 9.04 -13.52
CA ARG A 79 -6.36 9.96 -13.08
C ARG A 79 -7.58 9.91 -14.00
N THR A 80 -7.38 9.91 -15.32
CA THR A 80 -8.48 9.71 -16.28
C THR A 80 -9.19 8.37 -16.08
N GLN A 81 -8.46 7.30 -15.74
CA GLN A 81 -9.08 6.01 -15.41
C GLN A 81 -9.84 6.01 -14.08
N VAL A 82 -9.47 6.87 -13.12
CA VAL A 82 -10.30 7.08 -11.92
C VAL A 82 -11.59 7.81 -12.32
N GLU A 83 -11.51 8.85 -13.15
CA GLU A 83 -12.67 9.58 -13.64
C GLU A 83 -13.65 8.70 -14.44
N SER A 84 -13.12 7.76 -15.24
CA SER A 84 -13.92 6.80 -16.00
C SER A 84 -14.34 5.55 -15.21
N GLY A 85 -13.90 5.40 -13.95
CA GLY A 85 -14.19 4.23 -13.13
C GLY A 85 -13.56 2.92 -13.63
N GLU A 86 -12.45 3.02 -14.36
CA GLU A 86 -11.73 1.90 -15.00
C GLU A 86 -10.44 1.51 -14.27
N LEU A 87 -9.95 2.34 -13.35
CA LEU A 87 -8.77 2.00 -12.56
C LEU A 87 -9.10 0.86 -11.57
N ILE A 88 -8.23 -0.15 -11.52
CA ILE A 88 -8.26 -1.19 -10.50
C ILE A 88 -6.99 -1.06 -9.69
N TYR A 89 -7.12 -1.00 -8.38
CA TYR A 89 -6.01 -0.97 -7.44
C TYR A 89 -6.07 -2.18 -6.51
N ILE A 90 -4.94 -2.84 -6.34
CA ILE A 90 -4.78 -3.97 -5.43
C ILE A 90 -3.65 -3.62 -4.47
N ALA A 91 -3.94 -3.63 -3.18
CA ALA A 91 -2.94 -3.54 -2.13
C ALA A 91 -2.76 -4.91 -1.50
N HIS A 92 -1.52 -5.40 -1.45
CA HIS A 92 -1.18 -6.62 -0.72
C HIS A 92 -0.62 -6.27 0.65
N GLN A 93 -1.22 -6.83 1.70
CA GLN A 93 -0.83 -6.57 3.08
C GLN A 93 -0.88 -7.86 3.89
N MET A 94 -0.24 -7.85 5.05
CA MET A 94 -0.27 -8.96 6.00
C MET A 94 -0.72 -8.46 7.36
N ASP A 95 -1.58 -9.22 8.02
CA ASP A 95 -2.01 -8.99 9.39
C ASP A 95 -1.46 -10.09 10.31
N PHE A 96 -1.10 -9.71 11.52
CA PHE A 96 -0.43 -10.56 12.51
C PHE A 96 -1.18 -10.50 13.84
N LEU A 97 -1.63 -11.65 14.31
CA LEU A 97 -2.03 -11.83 15.70
C LEU A 97 -0.89 -12.48 16.46
N VAL A 98 -0.35 -11.77 17.46
CA VAL A 98 0.78 -12.24 18.26
C VAL A 98 0.47 -12.16 19.74
N ARG A 99 1.01 -13.12 20.50
CA ARG A 99 1.11 -13.04 21.95
C ARG A 99 2.51 -12.58 22.30
N SER A 100 2.63 -11.48 23.04
CA SER A 100 3.91 -11.07 23.59
C SER A 100 4.38 -12.09 24.63
N SER A 101 5.67 -12.39 24.61
CA SER A 101 6.33 -13.07 25.72
C SER A 101 6.18 -12.20 26.97
N HIS A 102 5.59 -12.76 28.02
CA HIS A 102 5.63 -12.11 29.34
C HIS A 102 7.09 -12.05 29.78
N VAL A 103 7.64 -10.85 29.91
CA VAL A 103 8.85 -10.63 30.71
C VAL A 103 8.36 -10.63 32.16
N SER A 104 8.63 -11.71 32.92
CA SER A 104 8.61 -11.60 34.39
C SER A 104 9.64 -10.53 34.77
N ALA A 105 9.16 -9.45 35.39
CA ALA A 105 10.00 -8.47 36.07
C ALA A 105 10.65 -9.10 37.32
#